data_AF-A0A1Q7C6Q8-F1
#
_entry.id   AF-A0A1Q7C6Q8-F1
#
_cell.length_a   1.000
_cell.length_b   1.000
_cell.length_c   1.000
_cell.angle_alpha   90.00
_cell.angle_beta   90.00
_cell.angle_gamma   90.00
#
_symmetry.space_group_name_H-M   'P 1'
#
loop_
_entity.id
_entity.type
_entity.pdbx_description
1 polymer ?
#
loop_
_entity_poly.entity_id
_entity_poly.type
_entity_poly.pdbx_seq_one_letter_code
_entity_poly.pdbx_strand_id
1 'polypeptide(L)'
;MLMLISHSSLLLFVAGAAVLLVIPGPAVTYVVSRSIGHGRAAGLVSVLGIVTGTLCHVVAAALGISALLASSAVAFQFVKYLGAAYLIYLGIKTLRHNDEQIAEADTGETKLLRLYGQGLLVNLLNPKTALFFLAFLPQFVDPGRGHVTLQILQLGILFALMGWCSDSVYAVVAGTVAERIRGSLRLRRAQRNVSGGALIALGLASAFSGSRSK
;
A
#
# COMPACT_ATOMS: atom_id res chain seq x y z
N MET A 1 -12.10 -22.42 -23.43
CA MET A 1 -12.18 -21.02 -23.01
C MET A 1 -10.82 -20.38 -23.31
N LEU A 2 -10.71 -19.60 -24.40
CA LEU A 2 -9.44 -18.95 -24.76
C LEU A 2 -9.05 -18.01 -23.61
N MET A 3 -8.02 -18.37 -22.84
CA MET A 3 -7.48 -17.45 -21.85
C MET A 3 -6.90 -16.24 -22.58
N LEU A 4 -7.36 -15.04 -22.22
CA LEU A 4 -6.86 -13.75 -22.74
C LEU A 4 -5.33 -13.61 -22.55
N ILE A 5 -4.77 -14.36 -21.60
CA ILE A 5 -3.34 -14.36 -21.25
C ILE A 5 -2.83 -15.80 -21.32
N SER A 6 -1.61 -15.98 -21.83
CA SER A 6 -0.99 -17.31 -21.91
C SER A 6 -0.70 -17.86 -20.50
N HIS A 7 -0.74 -19.19 -20.34
CA HIS A 7 -0.48 -19.83 -19.04
C HIS A 7 0.93 -19.54 -18.51
N SER A 8 1.94 -19.54 -19.39
CA SER A 8 3.32 -19.21 -19.03
C SER A 8 3.46 -17.75 -18.59
N SER A 9 2.84 -16.82 -19.32
CA SER A 9 2.81 -15.39 -18.93
C SER A 9 2.12 -15.20 -17.58
N LEU A 10 1.02 -15.91 -17.33
CA LEU A 10 0.29 -15.83 -16.06
C LEU A 10 1.13 -16.34 -14.88
N LEU A 11 1.83 -17.47 -15.04
CA LEU A 11 2.73 -18.00 -14.01
C LEU A 11 3.88 -17.04 -13.71
N LEU A 12 4.51 -16.49 -14.75
CA LEU A 12 5.59 -15.50 -14.58
C LEU A 12 5.08 -14.21 -13.92
N PHE A 13 3.88 -13.76 -14.29
CA PHE A 13 3.24 -12.61 -13.65
C PHE A 13 3.01 -12.86 -12.17
N VAL A 14 2.41 -14.00 -11.80
CA VAL A 14 2.15 -14.36 -10.41
C VAL A 14 3.45 -14.46 -9.62
N ALA A 15 4.48 -15.09 -10.18
CA ALA A 15 5.78 -15.20 -9.51
C ALA A 15 6.42 -13.82 -9.27
N GLY A 16 6.48 -12.96 -10.29
CA GLY A 16 7.05 -11.62 -10.16
C GLY A 16 6.22 -10.70 -9.26
N ALA A 17 4.90 -10.76 -9.36
CA ALA A 17 3.98 -10.06 -8.48
C ALA A 17 4.16 -10.48 -7.01
N ALA A 18 4.31 -11.78 -6.74
CA ALA A 18 4.53 -12.28 -5.39
C ALA A 18 5.83 -11.74 -4.78
N VAL A 19 6.94 -11.74 -5.54
CA VAL A 19 8.22 -11.16 -5.10
C VAL A 19 8.04 -9.68 -4.76
N LEU A 20 7.36 -8.92 -5.62
CA LEU A 20 7.12 -7.50 -5.39
C LEU A 20 6.22 -7.27 -4.18
N LEU A 21 5.20 -8.09 -3.94
CA LEU A 21 4.28 -7.94 -2.81
C LEU A 21 4.94 -8.27 -1.46
N VAL A 22 5.81 -9.28 -1.41
CA VAL A 22 6.49 -9.69 -0.17
C VAL A 22 7.52 -8.65 0.30
N ILE A 23 8.13 -7.88 -0.60
CA ILE A 23 9.09 -6.84 -0.21
C ILE A 23 8.32 -5.67 0.42
N PRO A 24 8.49 -5.35 1.72
CA PRO A 24 7.70 -4.31 2.36
C PRO A 24 8.00 -2.94 1.76
N GLY A 25 6.93 -2.23 1.36
CA GLY A 25 6.98 -0.83 0.93
C GLY A 25 6.06 0.05 1.78
N PRO A 26 5.74 1.27 1.32
CA PRO A 26 4.88 2.21 2.04
C PRO A 26 3.55 1.63 2.54
N ALA A 27 2.81 0.93 1.67
CA ALA A 27 1.52 0.33 2.00
C ALA A 27 1.64 -0.72 3.12
N VAL A 28 2.55 -1.68 2.98
CA VAL A 28 2.79 -2.74 3.98
C VAL A 28 3.22 -2.13 5.32
N THR A 29 4.13 -1.17 5.33
CA THR A 29 4.57 -0.54 6.58
C THR A 29 3.48 0.29 7.23
N TYR A 30 2.61 0.93 6.46
CA TYR A 30 1.40 1.55 6.99
C TYR A 30 0.49 0.52 7.68
N VAL A 31 0.20 -0.61 7.02
CA VAL A 31 -0.59 -1.72 7.60
C VAL A 31 0.04 -2.22 8.89
N VAL A 32 1.34 -2.51 8.87
CA VAL A 32 2.08 -2.99 10.06
C VAL A 32 2.01 -1.95 11.18
N SER A 33 2.22 -0.66 10.88
CA SER A 33 2.16 0.42 11.87
C SER A 33 0.78 0.55 12.51
N ARG A 34 -0.29 0.43 11.71
CA ARG A 34 -1.67 0.46 12.22
C ARG A 34 -2.02 -0.79 13.01
N SER A 35 -1.55 -1.95 12.57
CA SER A 35 -1.74 -3.22 13.27
C SER A 35 -1.04 -3.23 14.63
N ILE A 36 0.19 -2.71 14.69
CA ILE A 36 0.94 -2.60 15.94
C ILE A 36 0.29 -1.59 16.89
N GLY A 37 -0.05 -0.40 16.40
CA GLY A 37 -0.62 0.65 17.26
C GLY A 37 -2.05 0.38 17.71
N HIS A 38 -2.87 -0.26 16.88
CA HIS A 38 -4.32 -0.30 17.06
C HIS A 38 -4.94 -1.71 16.99
N GLY A 39 -4.15 -2.75 16.72
CA GLY A 39 -4.58 -4.15 16.72
C GLY A 39 -4.96 -4.66 15.33
N ARG A 40 -5.28 -5.96 15.25
CA ARG A 40 -5.48 -6.67 13.97
C ARG A 40 -6.59 -6.06 13.12
N ALA A 41 -7.72 -5.71 13.73
CA ALA A 41 -8.87 -5.12 13.03
C ALA A 41 -8.51 -3.80 12.35
N ALA A 42 -7.74 -2.94 13.01
CA ALA A 42 -7.24 -1.69 12.42
C ALA A 42 -6.35 -1.96 11.21
N GLY A 43 -5.48 -2.96 11.30
CA GLY A 43 -4.67 -3.44 10.18
C GLY A 43 -5.52 -3.89 8.99
N LEU A 44 -6.47 -4.79 9.21
CA LEU A 44 -7.33 -5.34 8.15
C LEU A 44 -8.16 -4.25 7.46
N VAL A 45 -8.70 -3.28 8.20
CA VAL A 45 -9.42 -2.15 7.60
C VAL A 45 -8.48 -1.25 6.78
N SER A 46 -7.24 -1.05 7.23
CA SER A 46 -6.21 -0.39 6.44
C SER A 46 -5.88 -1.14 5.15
N VAL A 47 -5.85 -2.48 5.17
CA VAL A 47 -5.67 -3.31 3.96
C VAL A 47 -6.82 -3.09 2.98
N LEU A 48 -8.07 -3.03 3.44
CA LEU A 48 -9.21 -2.77 2.56
C LEU A 48 -9.05 -1.42 1.83
N GLY A 49 -8.60 -0.39 2.53
CA GLY A 49 -8.29 0.90 1.91
C GLY A 49 -7.22 0.78 0.84
N ILE A 50 -6.12 0.07 1.12
CA ILE A 50 -5.03 -0.17 0.17
C ILE A 50 -5.53 -0.91 -1.06
N VAL A 51 -6.29 -1.99 -0.90
CA VAL A 51 -6.84 -2.78 -2.01
C VAL A 51 -7.75 -1.93 -2.88
N THR A 52 -8.62 -1.10 -2.30
CA THR A 52 -9.42 -0.14 -3.06
C THR A 52 -8.53 0.82 -3.86
N GLY A 53 -7.47 1.36 -3.24
CA GLY A 53 -6.51 2.19 -3.95
C GLY A 53 -5.80 1.46 -5.08
N THR A 54 -5.54 0.16 -4.92
CA THR A 54 -4.94 -0.67 -5.97
C THR A 54 -5.92 -0.80 -7.12
N LEU A 55 -7.20 -1.06 -6.85
CA LEU A 55 -8.24 -1.12 -7.87
C LEU A 55 -8.39 0.23 -8.61
N CYS A 56 -8.22 1.37 -7.94
CA CYS A 56 -8.16 2.66 -8.61
C CYS A 56 -6.97 2.73 -9.60
N HIS A 57 -5.79 2.23 -9.21
CA HIS A 57 -4.65 2.12 -10.13
C HIS A 57 -4.92 1.15 -11.28
N VAL A 58 -5.61 0.04 -11.04
CA VAL A 58 -6.02 -0.91 -12.08
C VAL A 58 -6.90 -0.21 -13.13
N VAL A 59 -7.92 0.53 -12.67
CA VAL A 59 -8.81 1.29 -13.57
C VAL A 59 -8.03 2.38 -14.29
N ALA A 60 -7.15 3.11 -13.59
CA ALA A 60 -6.31 4.13 -14.20
C ALA A 60 -5.39 3.56 -15.30
N ALA A 61 -4.78 2.39 -15.04
CA ALA A 61 -3.96 1.69 -16.02
C ALA A 61 -4.77 1.22 -17.23
N ALA A 62 -5.97 0.67 -16.99
CA ALA A 62 -6.88 0.23 -18.04
C ALA A 62 -7.36 1.38 -18.94
N LEU A 63 -7.48 2.59 -18.39
CA LEU A 63 -7.79 3.83 -19.11
C LEU A 63 -6.54 4.51 -19.72
N GLY A 64 -5.34 3.96 -19.55
CA GLY A 64 -4.09 4.51 -20.08
C GLY A 64 -3.51 5.69 -19.29
N ILE A 65 -4.10 6.06 -18.14
CA ILE A 65 -3.60 7.14 -17.28
C ILE A 65 -2.19 6.84 -16.77
N SER A 66 -1.88 5.56 -16.51
CA SER A 66 -0.52 5.15 -16.15
C SER A 66 0.50 5.53 -17.23
N ALA A 67 0.18 5.41 -18.51
CA ALA A 67 1.07 5.82 -19.59
C ALA A 67 1.30 7.33 -19.62
N LEU A 68 0.28 8.15 -19.34
CA LEU A 68 0.45 9.59 -19.16
C LEU A 68 1.40 9.90 -18.00
N LEU A 69 1.25 9.21 -16.87
CA LEU A 69 2.15 9.37 -15.72
C LEU A 69 3.60 8.98 -16.07
N ALA A 70 3.80 7.96 -16.92
CA ALA A 70 5.13 7.60 -17.45
C ALA A 70 5.76 8.72 -18.27
N SER A 71 4.96 9.35 -19.14
CA SER A 71 5.45 10.39 -20.04
C SER A 71 5.81 11.69 -19.33
N SER A 72 5.35 11.87 -18.08
CA SER A 72 5.59 13.10 -17.31
C SER A 72 6.39 12.82 -16.05
N ALA A 73 7.70 13.08 -16.13
CA ALA A 73 8.59 13.05 -14.97
C ALA A 73 8.09 13.95 -13.83
N VAL A 74 7.49 15.10 -14.17
CA VAL A 74 6.91 16.04 -13.19
C VAL A 74 5.72 15.41 -12.47
N ALA A 75 4.79 14.79 -13.19
CA ALA A 75 3.61 14.16 -12.57
C ALA A 75 4.03 12.98 -11.67
N PHE A 76 4.98 12.15 -12.11
CA PHE A 76 5.52 11.07 -11.30
C PHE A 76 6.22 11.59 -10.03
N GLN A 77 7.05 12.63 -10.15
CA GLN A 77 7.71 13.28 -9.01
C GLN A 77 6.69 13.87 -8.03
N PHE A 78 5.63 14.50 -8.54
CA PHE A 78 4.57 15.07 -7.71
C PHE A 78 3.89 13.99 -6.86
N VAL A 79 3.46 12.88 -7.45
CA VAL A 79 2.88 11.75 -6.72
C VAL A 79 3.87 11.18 -5.69
N LYS A 80 5.14 11.00 -6.09
CA LYS A 80 6.20 10.48 -5.22
C LYS A 80 6.39 11.36 -3.97
N TYR A 81 6.56 12.67 -4.16
CA TYR A 81 6.80 13.60 -3.06
C TYR A 81 5.56 13.81 -2.21
N LEU A 82 4.36 13.83 -2.81
CA LEU A 82 3.11 13.93 -2.07
C LEU A 82 2.88 12.70 -1.18
N GLY A 83 3.17 11.50 -1.70
CA GLY A 83 3.13 10.26 -0.91
C GLY A 83 4.15 10.25 0.23
N ALA A 84 5.39 10.68 -0.05
CA ALA A 84 6.43 10.83 0.97
C ALA A 84 5.99 11.79 2.09
N ALA A 85 5.49 12.97 1.73
CA ALA A 85 4.99 13.97 2.68
C ALA A 85 3.83 13.41 3.51
N TYR A 86 2.92 12.66 2.88
CA TYR A 86 1.78 12.06 3.58
C TYR A 86 2.21 11.01 4.61
N LEU A 87 3.18 10.15 4.28
CA LEU A 87 3.74 9.18 5.23
C LEU A 87 4.44 9.86 6.41
N ILE A 88 5.23 10.92 6.14
CA ILE A 88 5.87 11.73 7.19
C ILE A 88 4.80 12.35 8.10
N TYR A 89 3.75 12.94 7.51
CA TYR A 89 2.62 13.48 8.27
C TYR A 89 1.96 12.43 9.16
N LEU A 90 1.66 11.23 8.63
CA LEU A 90 1.08 10.15 9.42
C LEU A 90 2.01 9.65 10.52
N GLY A 91 3.31 9.62 10.27
CA GLY A 91 4.33 9.26 11.25
C GLY A 91 4.42 10.27 12.39
N ILE A 92 4.51 11.58 12.07
CA ILE A 92 4.49 12.67 13.06
C ILE A 92 3.20 12.63 13.88
N LYS A 93 2.04 12.45 13.23
CA LYS A 93 0.75 12.31 13.91
C LYS A 93 0.74 11.13 14.88
N THR A 94 1.36 10.01 14.49
CA THR A 94 1.49 8.82 15.35
C THR A 94 2.39 9.10 16.55
N LEU A 95 3.53 9.78 16.37
CA LEU A 95 4.45 10.12 17.47
C LEU A 95 3.85 11.13 18.48
N ARG A 96 3.05 12.08 17.98
CA ARG A 96 2.42 13.13 18.79
C ARG A 96 1.14 12.68 19.50
N HIS A 97 0.61 11.50 19.19
CA HIS A 97 -0.61 11.01 19.82
C HIS A 97 -0.33 10.58 21.26
N ASN A 98 -0.86 11.32 22.24
CA ASN A 98 -0.77 10.97 23.66
C ASN A 98 -1.82 9.91 24.02
N ASP A 99 -1.38 8.88 24.75
CA ASP A 99 -2.24 7.76 25.17
C ASP A 99 -3.36 8.21 26.15
N GLU A 100 -3.24 9.40 26.74
CA GLU A 100 -4.18 9.97 27.71
C GLU A 100 -5.41 10.64 27.07
N GLN A 101 -5.38 10.97 25.78
CA GLN A 101 -6.50 11.65 25.09
C GLN A 101 -7.61 10.70 24.58
N ILE A 102 -7.49 9.39 24.84
CA ILE A 102 -8.32 8.35 24.21
C ILE A 102 -9.64 8.09 24.97
N ALA A 103 -9.86 8.69 26.15
CA ALA A 103 -11.01 8.33 26.95
C ALA A 103 -12.39 8.78 26.38
N GLU A 104 -12.50 9.85 25.56
CA GLU A 104 -13.82 10.50 25.46
C GLU A 104 -14.39 10.93 24.09
N ALA A 105 -13.74 10.75 22.92
CA ALA A 105 -14.26 11.45 21.71
C ALA A 105 -14.41 10.71 20.37
N ASP A 106 -13.93 9.47 20.18
CA ASP A 106 -13.99 8.82 18.85
C ASP A 106 -14.66 7.43 18.96
N THR A 107 -15.89 7.30 18.47
CA THR A 107 -16.58 6.01 18.39
C THR A 107 -15.77 5.04 17.52
N GLY A 108 -15.85 3.74 17.82
CA GLY A 108 -15.07 2.71 17.13
C GLY A 108 -15.22 2.73 15.61
N GLU A 109 -16.42 3.06 15.11
CA GLU A 109 -16.76 3.11 13.68
C GLU A 109 -16.08 4.28 12.94
N THR A 110 -16.12 5.49 13.51
CA THR A 110 -15.45 6.69 12.97
C THR A 110 -13.94 6.48 12.82
N LYS A 111 -13.35 5.71 13.75
CA LYS A 111 -11.94 5.33 13.72
C LYS A 111 -11.61 4.37 12.58
N LEU A 112 -12.47 3.40 12.28
CA LEU A 112 -12.25 2.44 11.19
C LEU A 112 -12.37 3.10 9.81
N LEU A 113 -13.37 3.95 9.58
CA LEU A 113 -13.51 4.71 8.33
C LEU A 113 -12.29 5.59 8.06
N ARG A 114 -11.74 6.22 9.10
CA ARG A 114 -10.51 7.01 8.99
C ARG A 114 -9.30 6.15 8.60
N LEU A 115 -9.18 4.93 9.13
CA LEU A 115 -8.09 4.01 8.78
C LEU A 115 -8.21 3.47 7.35
N TYR A 116 -9.43 3.21 6.91
CA TYR A 116 -9.72 2.86 5.52
C TYR A 116 -9.30 4.00 4.57
N GLY A 117 -9.77 5.23 4.83
CA GLY A 117 -9.45 6.38 3.98
C GLY A 117 -7.95 6.71 3.95
N GLN A 118 -7.26 6.55 5.07
CA GLN A 118 -5.80 6.65 5.10
C GLN A 118 -5.12 5.56 4.27
N GLY A 119 -5.55 4.30 4.37
CA GLY A 119 -5.00 3.21 3.55
C GLY A 119 -5.18 3.44 2.05
N LEU A 120 -6.36 3.92 1.66
CA LEU A 120 -6.67 4.34 0.30
C LEU A 120 -5.69 5.42 -0.18
N LEU A 121 -5.52 6.50 0.59
CA LEU A 121 -4.66 7.61 0.19
C LEU A 121 -3.17 7.21 0.20
N VAL A 122 -2.74 6.38 1.15
CA VAL A 122 -1.39 5.80 1.17
C VAL A 122 -1.12 5.06 -0.12
N ASN A 123 -2.06 4.23 -0.60
CA ASN A 123 -1.82 3.43 -1.79
C ASN A 123 -2.00 4.20 -3.11
N LEU A 124 -2.92 5.17 -3.18
CA LEU A 124 -3.02 6.07 -4.33
C LEU A 124 -1.73 6.84 -4.54
N LEU A 125 -1.08 7.27 -3.46
CA LEU A 125 0.20 7.98 -3.49
C LEU A 125 1.43 7.08 -3.41
N ASN A 126 1.26 5.76 -3.53
CA ASN A 126 2.35 4.80 -3.39
C ASN A 126 3.13 4.69 -4.72
N PRO A 127 4.37 5.21 -4.81
CA PRO A 127 5.15 5.16 -6.03
C PRO A 127 5.49 3.73 -6.45
N LYS A 128 5.58 2.78 -5.51
CA LYS A 128 5.82 1.37 -5.84
C LYS A 128 4.62 0.76 -6.57
N THR A 129 3.40 1.05 -6.12
CA THR A 129 2.17 0.59 -6.78
C THR A 129 2.04 1.24 -8.15
N ALA A 130 2.28 2.55 -8.26
CA ALA A 130 2.27 3.25 -9.53
C ALA A 130 3.29 2.66 -10.53
N LEU A 131 4.54 2.42 -10.08
CA LEU A 131 5.59 1.82 -10.91
C LEU A 131 5.24 0.40 -11.37
N PHE A 132 4.54 -0.39 -10.55
CA PHE A 132 4.07 -1.71 -10.96
C PHE A 132 3.14 -1.63 -12.17
N PHE A 133 2.10 -0.80 -12.10
CA PHE A 133 1.14 -0.63 -13.20
C PHE A 133 1.75 0.05 -14.42
N LEU A 134 2.80 0.84 -14.21
CA LEU A 134 3.49 1.55 -15.26
C LEU A 134 4.50 0.69 -16.03
N ALA A 135 5.32 -0.05 -15.31
CA ALA A 135 6.51 -0.67 -15.87
C ALA A 135 6.43 -2.20 -15.88
N PHE A 136 5.76 -2.81 -14.90
CA PHE A 136 5.74 -4.27 -14.76
C PHE A 136 4.52 -4.90 -15.44
N LEU A 137 3.29 -4.46 -15.11
CA LEU A 137 2.06 -5.05 -15.64
C LEU A 137 2.01 -5.05 -17.18
N PRO A 138 2.35 -3.96 -17.90
CA PRO A 138 2.28 -3.93 -19.35
C PRO A 138 3.16 -4.97 -20.05
N GLN A 139 4.21 -5.47 -19.39
CA GLN A 139 5.09 -6.51 -19.94
C GLN A 139 4.38 -7.86 -20.14
N PHE A 140 3.22 -8.06 -19.52
CA PHE A 140 2.43 -9.28 -19.58
C PHE A 140 1.19 -9.16 -20.47
N VAL A 141 1.00 -8.00 -21.10
CA VAL A 141 -0.14 -7.72 -21.99
C VAL A 141 0.28 -7.91 -23.44
N ASP A 142 -0.51 -8.68 -24.19
CA ASP A 142 -0.27 -8.97 -25.60
C ASP A 142 -1.44 -8.45 -26.45
N PRO A 143 -1.26 -7.35 -27.21
CA PRO A 143 -2.30 -6.80 -28.07
C PRO A 143 -2.82 -7.79 -29.14
N GLY A 144 -2.02 -8.79 -29.53
CA GLY A 144 -2.40 -9.82 -30.50
C GLY A 144 -3.34 -10.90 -29.95
N ARG A 145 -3.54 -10.96 -28.63
CA ARG A 145 -4.33 -12.01 -27.95
C ARG A 145 -5.70 -11.57 -27.46
N GLY A 146 -6.11 -10.34 -27.77
CA GLY A 146 -7.44 -9.80 -27.46
C GLY A 146 -7.40 -8.38 -26.91
N HIS A 147 -8.49 -7.95 -26.26
CA HIS A 147 -8.58 -6.60 -25.72
C HIS A 147 -7.58 -6.34 -24.59
N VAL A 148 -6.65 -5.40 -24.84
CA VAL A 148 -5.64 -4.90 -23.90
C VAL A 148 -6.26 -4.48 -22.56
N THR A 149 -7.36 -3.73 -22.59
CA THR A 149 -8.07 -3.28 -21.37
C THR A 149 -8.52 -4.45 -20.50
N LEU A 150 -9.06 -5.52 -21.09
CA LEU A 150 -9.50 -6.69 -20.33
C LEU A 150 -8.31 -7.46 -19.75
N GLN A 151 -7.19 -7.55 -20.46
CA GLN A 151 -5.96 -8.15 -19.93
C GLN A 151 -5.43 -7.35 -18.73
N ILE A 152 -5.43 -6.01 -18.82
CA ILE A 152 -5.00 -5.15 -17.71
C ILE A 152 -5.93 -5.30 -16.50
N LEU A 153 -7.24 -5.30 -16.71
CA LEU A 153 -8.21 -5.53 -15.63
C LEU A 153 -8.01 -6.89 -14.97
N GLN A 154 -7.83 -7.95 -15.76
CA GLN A 154 -7.61 -9.31 -15.26
C GLN A 154 -6.34 -9.41 -14.40
N LEU A 155 -5.19 -8.96 -14.93
CA LEU A 155 -3.91 -8.98 -14.21
C LEU A 155 -3.94 -8.07 -12.98
N GLY A 156 -4.56 -6.90 -13.12
CA GLY A 156 -4.69 -5.92 -12.06
C GLY A 156 -5.54 -6.40 -10.88
N ILE A 157 -6.69 -7.02 -11.17
CA ILE A 157 -7.55 -7.64 -10.15
C ILE A 157 -6.82 -8.81 -9.49
N LEU A 158 -6.13 -9.65 -10.25
CA LEU A 158 -5.32 -10.74 -9.69
C LEU A 158 -4.25 -10.21 -8.74
N PHE A 159 -3.52 -9.16 -9.13
CA PHE A 159 -2.55 -8.50 -8.26
C PHE A 159 -3.20 -7.92 -6.99
N ALA A 160 -4.37 -7.28 -7.11
CA ALA A 160 -5.10 -6.75 -5.97
C ALA A 160 -5.53 -7.85 -4.98
N LEU A 161 -5.97 -9.01 -5.47
CA LEU A 161 -6.30 -10.17 -4.64
C LEU A 161 -5.06 -10.75 -3.96
N MET A 162 -3.95 -10.90 -4.68
CA MET A 162 -2.69 -11.34 -4.10
C MET A 162 -2.20 -10.37 -3.01
N GLY A 163 -2.30 -9.06 -3.27
CA GLY A 163 -1.97 -8.01 -2.31
C GLY A 163 -2.86 -8.03 -1.08
N TRP A 164 -4.18 -8.23 -1.27
CA TRP A 164 -5.11 -8.39 -0.16
C TRP A 164 -4.71 -9.55 0.77
N CYS A 165 -4.39 -10.72 0.19
CA CYS A 165 -3.91 -11.88 0.96
C CYS A 165 -2.61 -11.57 1.71
N SER A 166 -1.60 -11.07 0.99
CA SER A 166 -0.28 -10.74 1.54
C SER A 166 -0.36 -9.72 2.68
N ASP A 167 -1.04 -8.60 2.44
CA ASP A 167 -1.12 -7.50 3.41
C ASP A 167 -1.98 -7.88 4.62
N SER A 168 -2.98 -8.74 4.43
CA SER A 168 -3.77 -9.30 5.55
C SER A 168 -2.92 -10.19 6.45
N VAL A 169 -1.98 -10.97 5.90
CA VAL A 169 -1.01 -11.74 6.70
C VAL A 169 -0.15 -10.79 7.53
N TYR A 170 0.40 -9.73 6.93
CA TYR A 170 1.13 -8.69 7.67
C TYR A 170 0.28 -8.08 8.79
N ALA A 171 -0.97 -7.75 8.50
CA ALA A 171 -1.89 -7.14 9.46
C ALA A 171 -2.14 -8.05 10.68
N VAL A 172 -2.46 -9.32 10.42
CA VAL A 172 -2.77 -10.30 11.46
C VAL A 172 -1.52 -10.61 12.29
N VAL A 173 -0.38 -10.86 11.66
CA VAL A 173 0.88 -11.17 12.37
C VAL A 173 1.29 -9.99 13.25
N ALA A 174 1.38 -8.78 12.67
CA ALA A 174 1.80 -7.60 13.40
C ALA A 174 0.85 -7.25 14.55
N GLY A 175 -0.47 -7.35 14.33
CA GLY A 175 -1.48 -7.10 15.37
C GLY A 175 -1.46 -8.16 16.47
N THR A 176 -1.24 -9.43 16.14
CA THR A 176 -1.13 -10.52 17.13
C THR A 176 0.09 -10.32 18.03
N VAL A 177 1.24 -9.98 17.44
CA VAL A 177 2.46 -9.67 18.21
C VAL A 177 2.22 -8.47 19.12
N ALA A 178 1.57 -7.42 18.63
CA ALA A 178 1.32 -6.23 19.43
C ALA A 178 0.37 -6.47 20.61
N GLU A 179 -0.68 -7.28 20.42
CA GLU A 179 -1.63 -7.65 21.48
C GLU A 179 -0.97 -8.44 22.61
N ARG A 180 -0.04 -9.35 22.29
CA ARG A 180 0.71 -10.11 23.32
C ARG A 180 1.58 -9.23 24.22
N ILE A 181 1.88 -8.01 23.79
CA ILE A 181 2.84 -7.10 24.42
C ILE A 181 2.13 -5.86 25.03
N ARG A 182 0.78 -5.79 24.99
CA ARG A 182 -0.04 -4.62 25.37
C ARG A 182 -0.09 -4.29 26.87
N GLY A 183 0.48 -5.14 27.74
CA GLY A 183 0.36 -5.04 29.19
C GLY A 183 1.15 -3.92 29.88
N SER A 184 2.10 -3.26 29.21
CA SER A 184 2.91 -2.20 29.84
C SER A 184 2.89 -0.87 29.09
N LEU A 185 2.88 0.24 29.84
CA LEU A 185 2.97 1.59 29.30
C LEU A 185 4.26 1.83 28.50
N ARG A 186 5.38 1.23 28.94
CA ARG A 186 6.67 1.31 28.23
C ARG A 186 6.59 0.68 26.84
N LEU A 187 5.93 -0.47 26.73
CA LEU A 187 5.76 -1.16 25.46
C LEU A 187 4.78 -0.43 24.52
N ARG A 188 3.71 0.18 25.06
CA ARG A 188 2.82 1.04 24.28
C ARG A 188 3.56 2.25 23.68
N ARG A 189 4.40 2.93 24.49
CA ARG A 189 5.26 4.02 24.00
C ARG A 189 6.27 3.53 22.95
N ALA A 190 6.88 2.37 23.15
CA ALA A 190 7.79 1.77 22.16
C ALA A 190 7.07 1.46 20.84
N GLN A 191 5.88 0.86 20.89
CA GLN A 191 5.03 0.58 19.72
C GLN A 191 4.70 1.86 18.93
N ARG A 192 4.33 2.94 19.64
CA ARG A 192 4.08 4.25 19.03
C ARG A 192 5.32 4.81 18.34
N ASN A 193 6.47 4.76 19.01
CA ASN A 193 7.73 5.28 18.49
C ASN A 193 8.22 4.50 17.26
N VAL A 194 8.14 3.17 17.30
CA VAL A 194 8.51 2.30 16.18
C VAL A 194 7.59 2.54 14.98
N SER A 195 6.27 2.58 15.20
CA SER A 195 5.29 2.80 14.13
C SER A 195 5.44 4.18 13.49
N GLY A 196 5.53 5.22 14.31
CA GLY A 196 5.72 6.60 13.82
C GLY A 196 7.06 6.79 13.12
N GLY A 197 8.13 6.24 13.70
CA GLY A 197 9.47 6.27 13.13
C GLY A 197 9.56 5.53 11.79
N ALA A 198 8.96 4.35 11.67
CA ALA A 198 8.93 3.56 10.43
C ALA A 198 8.23 4.31 9.29
N LEU A 199 7.10 4.98 9.58
CA LEU A 199 6.39 5.80 8.61
C LEU A 199 7.21 7.01 8.14
N ILE A 200 7.88 7.71 9.06
CA ILE A 200 8.77 8.83 8.70
C ILE A 200 9.94 8.34 7.86
N ALA A 201 10.61 7.26 8.29
CA ALA A 201 11.75 6.69 7.60
C ALA A 201 11.39 6.28 6.17
N LEU A 202 10.24 5.63 5.96
CA LEU A 202 9.78 5.30 4.61
C LEU A 202 9.33 6.51 3.79
N GLY A 203 8.74 7.52 4.41
CA GLY A 203 8.43 8.77 3.71
C GLY A 203 9.72 9.42 3.17
N LEU A 204 10.75 9.51 4.01
CA LEU A 204 12.08 9.99 3.59
C LEU A 204 12.69 9.09 2.51
N ALA A 205 12.71 7.77 2.70
CA ALA A 205 13.23 6.84 1.71
C ALA A 205 12.49 6.94 0.37
N SER A 206 11.17 7.13 0.39
CA SER A 206 10.34 7.32 -0.81
C SER A 206 10.70 8.61 -1.54
N ALA A 207 10.92 9.71 -0.81
CA ALA A 207 11.36 10.99 -1.40
C ALA A 207 12.72 10.84 -2.12
N PHE A 208 13.68 10.15 -1.50
CA PHE A 208 15.04 9.98 -2.04
C PHE A 208 15.19 8.81 -3.02
N SER A 209 14.21 7.91 -3.11
CA SER A 209 14.21 6.83 -4.10
C SER A 209 14.21 7.40 -5.52
N GLY A 210 15.11 6.88 -6.38
CA GLY A 210 15.29 7.34 -7.76
C GLY A 210 16.10 8.63 -7.94
N SER A 211 16.70 9.22 -6.89
CA SER A 211 17.57 10.41 -7.01
C SER A 211 18.97 10.14 -7.58
N ARG A 212 19.30 8.89 -7.97
CA ARG A 212 20.54 8.61 -8.70
C ARG A 212 20.33 8.86 -10.19
N SER A 213 20.35 10.13 -10.58
CA SER A 213 20.78 10.52 -11.92
C SER A 213 22.31 10.40 -11.94
N LYS A 214 22.85 9.39 -12.61
CA LYS A 214 24.13 9.53 -13.30
C LYS A 214 23.81 9.78 -14.76
#